data_AF-W4QJW3-F1
#
_entry.id   AF-W4QJW3-F1
#
_cell.length_a   1.000
_cell.length_b   1.000
_cell.length_c   1.000
_cell.angle_alpha   90.00
_cell.angle_beta   90.00
_cell.angle_gamma   90.00
#
_symmetry.space_group_name_H-M   'P 1'
#
loop_
_entity.id
_entity.type
_entity.pdbx_description
1 polymer ?
#
loop_
_entity_poly.entity_id
_entity_poly.type
_entity_poly.pdbx_seq_one_letter_code
_entity_poly.pdbx_strand_id
1 'polypeptide(L)'
;MPITSQTKLQLLKDLLQNQANEHYMTTDEAAQIERLVSSLSNDTSLEPELRATLSSIKQLHTLNHQPFPDEEVSQWMNSLNIE
;
A
#
# COMPACT_ATOMS: atom_id res chain seq x y z
N MET A 1 -1.10 15.07 17.31
CA MET A 1 -0.89 15.46 15.90
C MET A 1 -1.72 14.52 15.04
N PRO A 2 -2.61 15.01 14.17
CA PRO A 2 -3.41 14.13 13.32
C PRO A 2 -2.48 13.43 12.33
N ILE A 3 -2.60 12.12 12.20
CA ILE A 3 -1.93 11.35 11.14
C ILE A 3 -2.49 11.86 9.82
N THR A 4 -1.69 12.59 9.05
CA THR A 4 -2.05 13.06 7.71
C THR A 4 -1.96 11.92 6.70
N SER A 5 -2.69 12.03 5.60
CA SER A 5 -2.77 11.01 4.54
C SER A 5 -1.39 10.70 3.94
N GLN A 6 -0.47 11.66 3.95
CA GLN A 6 0.95 11.45 3.61
C GLN A 6 1.65 10.46 4.55
N THR A 7 1.44 10.53 5.86
CA THR A 7 2.02 9.58 6.82
C THR A 7 1.50 8.17 6.57
N LYS A 8 0.22 8.03 6.22
CA LYS A 8 -0.37 6.73 5.86
C LYS A 8 0.21 6.17 4.56
N LEU A 9 0.46 7.01 3.56
CA LEU A 9 1.13 6.60 2.31
C LEU A 9 2.57 6.17 2.57
N GLN A 10 3.31 6.90 3.40
CA GLN A 10 4.67 6.52 3.80
C GLN A 10 4.69 5.15 4.50
N LEU A 11 3.76 4.92 5.43
CA LEU A 11 3.62 3.61 6.09
C LEU A 11 3.27 2.50 5.10
N LEU A 12 2.37 2.76 4.15
CA LEU A 12 2.01 1.79 3.11
C LEU A 12 3.24 1.45 2.24
N LYS A 13 4.02 2.46 1.84
CA LYS A 13 5.25 2.27 1.08
C LYS A 13 6.27 1.43 1.86
N ASP A 14 6.45 1.72 3.15
CA ASP A 14 7.37 0.99 4.03
C ASP A 14 6.97 -0.49 4.15
N LEU A 15 5.67 -0.77 4.36
CA LEU A 15 5.13 -2.14 4.43
C LEU A 15 5.27 -2.89 3.09
N LEU A 16 5.02 -2.23 1.96
CA LEU A 16 5.21 -2.81 0.63
C LEU A 16 6.70 -3.11 0.35
N GLN A 17 7.59 -2.22 0.79
CA GLN A 17 9.03 -2.41 0.61
C GLN A 17 9.59 -3.49 1.54
N ASN A 18 9.13 -3.56 2.79
CA ASN A 18 9.53 -4.61 3.72
C ASN A 18 9.13 -5.99 3.21
N GLN A 19 7.87 -6.19 2.81
CA GLN A 19 7.45 -7.51 2.35
C GLN A 19 8.17 -7.95 1.07
N ALA A 20 8.54 -7.01 0.18
CA ALA A 20 9.30 -7.31 -1.02
C ALA A 20 10.74 -7.72 -0.67
N ASN A 21 11.34 -7.06 0.32
CA ASN A 21 12.68 -7.39 0.79
C ASN A 21 12.72 -8.71 1.59
N GLU A 22 11.72 -8.96 2.42
CA GLU A 22 11.61 -10.17 3.25
C GLU A 22 11.00 -11.36 2.48
N HIS A 23 10.45 -11.12 1.27
CA HIS A 23 9.65 -12.06 0.47
C HIS A 23 8.57 -12.79 1.29
N TYR A 24 8.03 -12.11 2.30
CA TYR A 24 7.06 -12.64 3.23
C TYR A 24 6.17 -11.52 3.75
N MET A 25 4.90 -11.81 3.97
CA MET A 25 3.94 -10.87 4.54
C MET A 25 3.21 -11.53 5.72
N THR A 26 3.30 -10.92 6.89
CA THR A 26 2.54 -11.38 8.06
C THR A 26 1.05 -11.05 7.91
N THR A 27 0.19 -11.75 8.64
CA THR A 27 -1.24 -11.41 8.73
C THR A 27 -1.47 -9.99 9.23
N ASP A 28 -0.60 -9.51 10.13
CA ASP A 28 -0.72 -8.19 10.74
C ASP A 28 -0.39 -7.10 9.72
N GLU A 29 0.69 -7.26 8.95
CA GLU A 29 1.04 -6.35 7.85
C GLU A 29 -0.03 -6.33 6.77
N ALA A 30 -0.55 -7.49 6.37
CA ALA A 30 -1.67 -7.61 5.44
C ALA A 30 -2.89 -6.80 5.92
N ALA A 31 -3.27 -6.97 7.20
CA ALA A 31 -4.37 -6.24 7.80
C ALA A 31 -4.08 -4.73 7.93
N GLN A 32 -2.84 -4.33 8.21
CA GLN A 32 -2.42 -2.93 8.24
C GLN A 32 -2.50 -2.29 6.86
N ILE A 33 -2.01 -2.96 5.82
CA ILE A 33 -2.10 -2.52 4.42
C ILE A 33 -3.58 -2.33 4.05
N GLU A 34 -4.44 -3.30 4.31
CA GLU A 34 -5.87 -3.20 3.99
C GLU A 34 -6.55 -1.99 4.67
N ARG A 35 -6.22 -1.74 5.94
CA ARG A 35 -6.73 -0.59 6.70
C ARG A 35 -6.21 0.74 6.14
N LEU A 36 -4.92 0.82 5.85
CA LEU A 36 -4.29 2.01 5.28
C LEU A 36 -4.88 2.31 3.91
N VAL A 37 -4.93 1.30 3.03
CA VAL A 37 -5.49 1.40 1.68
C VAL A 37 -6.95 1.83 1.74
N SER A 38 -7.78 1.19 2.57
CA SER A 38 -9.19 1.57 2.70
C SER A 38 -9.38 2.98 3.27
N SER A 39 -8.52 3.41 4.21
CA SER A 39 -8.55 4.77 4.73
C SER A 39 -8.11 5.80 3.70
N LEU A 40 -7.11 5.48 2.88
CA LEU A 40 -6.57 6.36 1.85
C LEU A 40 -7.53 6.44 0.65
N SER A 41 -8.14 5.33 0.23
CA SER A 41 -9.13 5.33 -0.87
C SER A 41 -10.35 6.21 -0.61
N ASN A 42 -10.71 6.39 0.67
CA ASN A 42 -11.78 7.30 1.10
C ASN A 42 -11.35 8.77 1.18
N ASP A 43 -10.07 9.07 1.04
CA ASP A 43 -9.55 10.42 1.09
C ASP A 43 -9.58 11.05 -0.31
N THR A 44 -10.51 11.97 -0.53
CA THR A 44 -10.68 12.70 -1.80
C THR A 44 -9.56 13.72 -2.06
N SER A 45 -8.67 13.94 -1.10
CA SER A 45 -7.53 14.85 -1.23
C SER A 45 -6.33 14.19 -1.91
N LEU A 46 -6.39 12.87 -2.13
CA LEU A 46 -5.34 12.12 -2.81
C LEU A 46 -5.46 12.23 -4.33
N GLU A 47 -4.31 12.17 -4.97
CA GLU A 47 -4.23 12.17 -6.43
C GLU A 47 -4.97 10.98 -7.04
N PRO A 48 -5.60 11.16 -8.21
CA PRO A 48 -6.35 10.10 -8.87
C PRO A 48 -5.47 8.89 -9.22
N GLU A 49 -4.18 9.12 -9.51
CA GLU A 49 -3.21 8.05 -9.79
C GLU A 49 -2.97 7.18 -8.54
N LEU A 50 -2.74 7.80 -7.38
CA LEU A 50 -2.64 7.09 -6.10
C LEU A 50 -3.90 6.28 -5.80
N ARG A 51 -5.09 6.84 -6.05
CA ARG A 51 -6.36 6.10 -5.84
C ARG A 51 -6.49 4.88 -6.76
N ALA A 52 -5.95 4.94 -7.97
CA ALA A 52 -5.88 3.79 -8.87
C ALA A 52 -4.94 2.72 -8.29
N THR A 53 -3.72 3.11 -7.89
CA THR A 53 -2.74 2.21 -7.26
C THR A 53 -3.30 1.53 -6.01
N LEU A 54 -3.94 2.29 -5.12
CA LEU A 54 -4.60 1.78 -3.92
C LEU A 54 -5.71 0.77 -4.24
N SER A 55 -6.46 0.99 -5.32
CA SER A 55 -7.48 0.04 -5.76
C SER A 55 -6.85 -1.25 -6.30
N SER A 56 -5.76 -1.15 -7.06
CA SER A 56 -5.00 -2.32 -7.54
C SER A 56 -4.43 -3.14 -6.39
N ILE A 57 -3.82 -2.48 -5.39
CA ILE A 57 -3.32 -3.14 -4.17
C ILE A 57 -4.45 -3.91 -3.51
N LYS A 58 -5.62 -3.29 -3.33
CA LYS A 58 -6.78 -3.94 -2.70
C LYS A 58 -7.32 -5.11 -3.51
N GLN A 59 -7.30 -5.04 -4.84
CA GLN A 59 -7.74 -6.13 -5.71
C GLN A 59 -6.78 -7.34 -5.68
N LEU A 60 -5.48 -7.08 -5.62
CA LEU A 60 -4.45 -8.11 -5.54
C LEU A 60 -4.26 -8.65 -4.11
N HIS A 61 -4.68 -7.89 -3.10
CA HIS A 61 -4.57 -8.27 -1.71
C HIS A 61 -5.38 -9.54 -1.45
N THR A 62 -4.65 -10.64 -1.26
CA THR A 62 -5.21 -11.92 -0.84
C THR A 62 -4.83 -12.15 0.61
N LEU A 63 -5.82 -12.41 1.45
CA LEU A 63 -5.66 -12.71 2.88
C LEU A 63 -5.00 -14.09 3.09
N ASN A 64 -3.74 -14.26 2.65
CA ASN A 64 -3.10 -15.57 2.62
C ASN A 64 -1.57 -15.54 2.84
N HIS A 65 -1.06 -14.60 3.63
CA HIS A 65 0.38 -14.40 3.94
C HIS A 65 1.30 -14.30 2.71
N GLN A 66 0.70 -14.25 1.53
CA GLN A 66 1.40 -14.29 0.27
C GLN A 66 1.77 -12.85 -0.03
N PRO A 67 3.07 -12.54 -0.12
CA PRO A 67 3.48 -11.19 -0.47
C PRO A 67 2.93 -10.83 -1.84
N PHE A 68 2.78 -9.54 -2.08
CA PHE A 68 2.46 -9.04 -3.40
C PHE A 68 3.57 -9.39 -4.39
N PRO A 69 3.25 -9.58 -5.68
CA PRO A 69 4.27 -9.78 -6.70
C PRO A 69 5.24 -8.59 -6.75
N ASP A 70 6.54 -8.84 -6.79
CA ASP A 70 7.57 -7.80 -6.88
C ASP A 70 7.36 -6.81 -8.04
N GLU A 71 6.84 -7.31 -9.17
CA GLU A 71 6.52 -6.49 -10.34
C GLU A 71 5.44 -5.46 -10.02
N GLU A 72 4.37 -5.89 -9.34
CA GLU A 72 3.28 -5.02 -8.89
C GLU A 72 3.76 -4.04 -7.81
N VAL A 73 4.51 -4.52 -6.82
CA VAL A 73 5.07 -3.67 -5.76
C VAL A 73 5.96 -2.58 -6.35
N SER A 74 6.80 -2.93 -7.34
CA SER A 74 7.67 -1.98 -8.02
C SER A 74 6.88 -0.92 -8.79
N GLN A 75 5.80 -1.32 -9.48
CA GLN A 75 4.90 -0.38 -10.15
C GLN A 75 4.25 0.58 -9.15
N TRP A 76 3.70 0.05 -8.06
CA TRP A 76 3.05 0.86 -7.04
C TRP A 76 4.03 1.79 -6.33
N MET A 77 5.25 1.31 -6.04
CA MET A 77 6.32 2.11 -5.49
C MET A 77 6.68 3.28 -6.41
N ASN A 78 6.66 3.07 -7.72
CA ASN A 78 6.91 4.13 -8.69
C ASN A 78 5.78 5.18 -8.66
N SER A 79 4.51 4.77 -8.68
CA SER A 79 3.36 5.68 -8.54
C SER A 79 3.26 6.36 -7.17
N LEU A 80 3.76 5.72 -6.11
CA LEU A 80 3.84 6.30 -4.75
C LEU A 80 5.02 7.25 -4.60
N ASN A 81 6.03 7.15 -5.46
CA ASN A 81 7.20 8.01 -5.47
C ASN A 81 6.95 9.20 -6.40
N ILE A 82 6.11 10.12 -5.93
CA ILE A 82 5.92 11.42 -6.56
C ILE A 82 7.24 12.19 -6.37
N GLU A 83 8.03 12.32 -7.44
CA GLU A 83 9.15 13.26 -7.53
C GLU A 83 8.66 14.71 -7.74
#